data_AF-A0A6A4X5X8-F1
#
_entry.id   AF-A0A6A4X5X8-F1
#
_cell.length_a   1.000
_cell.length_b   1.000
_cell.length_c   1.000
_cell.angle_alpha   90.00
_cell.angle_beta   90.00
_cell.angle_gamma   90.00
#
_symmetry.space_group_name_H-M   'P 1'
#
loop_
_entity.id
_entity.type
_entity.pdbx_description
1 polymer ?
#
loop_
_entity_poly.entity_id
_entity_poly.type
_entity_poly.pdbx_seq_one_letter_code
_entity_poly.pdbx_strand_id
1 'polypeptide(L)'
;MEVARESIDMFLNSRMVEAEDLFRHHRDNRQVRMAQCYCSVMSAVVTFESAQLERTLQLLKATEKAMTPDTSLVNQLRTKLKAPEQLEESEVVGLLERQIAVADCQVCAAVINFLQQDVGSCVRGSWGLRRAWKTYDRIYGQISSLYREGRQDRLENGKKL
;
A
#
# COMPACT_ATOMS: atom_id res chain seq x y z
N MET A 1 4.75 -13.58 3.01
CA MET A 1 5.30 -12.72 4.09
C MET A 1 6.70 -13.09 4.50
N GLU A 2 7.07 -14.37 4.54
CA GLU A 2 8.40 -14.83 4.97
C GLU A 2 9.56 -14.15 4.21
N VAL A 3 9.53 -14.19 2.87
CA VAL A 3 10.52 -13.51 2.01
C VAL A 3 10.60 -12.00 2.26
N ALA A 4 9.46 -11.35 2.52
CA ALA A 4 9.45 -9.92 2.82
C ALA A 4 10.10 -9.61 4.18
N ARG A 5 9.87 -10.45 5.19
CA ARG A 5 10.52 -10.32 6.50
C ARG A 5 12.03 -10.56 6.40
N GLU A 6 12.42 -11.61 5.68
CA GLU A 6 13.83 -11.92 5.43
C GLU A 6 14.55 -10.76 4.73
N SER A 7 13.93 -10.16 3.71
CA SER A 7 14.51 -9.01 3.02
C SER A 7 14.73 -7.79 3.93
N ILE A 8 13.81 -7.57 4.88
CA ILE A 8 13.92 -6.48 5.85
C ILE A 8 15.00 -6.82 6.89
N ASP A 9 15.08 -8.07 7.35
CA ASP A 9 16.13 -8.52 8.25
C ASP A 9 17.52 -8.35 7.63
N MET A 10 17.69 -8.77 6.38
CA MET A 10 18.92 -8.56 5.61
C MET A 10 19.27 -7.08 5.52
N PHE A 11 18.29 -6.21 5.22
CA PHE A 11 18.49 -4.77 5.18
C PHE A 11 18.97 -4.20 6.53
N LEU A 12 18.31 -4.55 7.63
CA LEU A 12 18.65 -4.08 8.97
C LEU A 12 20.02 -4.57 9.44
N ASN A 13 20.42 -5.77 9.01
CA ASN A 13 21.72 -6.36 9.31
C ASN A 13 22.82 -5.96 8.30
N SER A 14 22.65 -4.84 7.60
CA SER A 14 23.62 -4.29 6.62
C SER A 14 23.95 -5.19 5.41
N ARG A 15 23.13 -6.22 5.16
CA ARG A 15 23.24 -7.13 4.00
C ARG A 15 22.43 -6.61 2.82
N MET A 16 22.70 -5.36 2.42
CA MET A 16 21.89 -4.66 1.40
C MET A 16 21.95 -5.32 0.01
N VAL A 17 23.10 -5.89 -0.37
CA VAL A 17 23.25 -6.57 -1.68
C VAL A 17 22.36 -7.81 -1.77
N GLU A 18 22.28 -8.57 -0.68
CA GLU A 18 21.45 -9.78 -0.61
C GLU A 18 19.97 -9.43 -0.57
N ALA A 19 19.59 -8.39 0.19
CA ALA A 19 18.24 -7.85 0.18
C ALA A 19 17.83 -7.39 -1.23
N GLU A 20 18.72 -6.69 -1.95
CA GLU A 20 18.48 -6.26 -3.32
C GLU A 20 18.28 -7.42 -4.30
N ASP A 21 19.07 -8.48 -4.17
CA ASP A 21 18.93 -9.67 -5.00
C ASP A 21 17.59 -10.37 -4.73
N LEU A 22 17.21 -10.48 -3.46
CA LEU A 22 15.92 -11.04 -3.05
C LEU A 22 14.74 -10.20 -3.58
N PHE A 23 14.85 -8.87 -3.57
CA PHE A 23 13.86 -7.98 -4.18
C PHE A 23 13.73 -8.18 -5.69
N ARG A 24 14.83 -8.48 -6.40
CA ARG A 24 14.82 -8.72 -7.85
C ARG A 24 14.14 -10.04 -8.21
N HIS A 25 14.39 -11.10 -7.44
CA HIS A 25 13.82 -12.42 -7.69
C HIS A 25 12.33 -12.53 -7.37
N HIS A 26 11.82 -11.69 -6.46
CA HIS A 26 10.42 -11.74 -6.01
C HIS A 26 9.63 -10.48 -6.35
N ARG A 27 9.90 -9.85 -7.50
CA ARG A 27 9.22 -8.62 -7.94
C ARG A 27 7.71 -8.76 -8.06
N ASP A 28 7.20 -9.95 -8.34
CA ASP A 28 5.75 -10.22 -8.47
C ASP A 28 5.04 -10.32 -7.13
N ASN A 29 5.79 -10.55 -6.05
CA ASN A 29 5.23 -10.61 -4.72
C ASN A 29 4.96 -9.19 -4.19
N ARG A 30 3.68 -8.88 -3.98
CA ARG A 30 3.23 -7.55 -3.51
C ARG A 30 3.93 -7.10 -2.23
N GLN A 31 4.09 -8.02 -1.29
CA GLN A 31 4.66 -7.73 0.02
C GLN A 31 6.17 -7.45 -0.08
N VAL A 32 6.88 -8.18 -0.94
CA VAL A 32 8.31 -7.95 -1.18
C VAL A 32 8.52 -6.61 -1.89
N ARG A 33 7.65 -6.26 -2.85
CA ARG A 33 7.70 -4.96 -3.52
C ARG A 33 7.52 -3.79 -2.53
N MET A 34 6.58 -3.92 -1.59
CA MET A 34 6.40 -2.90 -0.54
C MET A 34 7.59 -2.87 0.44
N ALA A 35 8.14 -4.03 0.82
CA ALA A 35 9.35 -4.08 1.64
C ALA A 35 10.52 -3.34 0.99
N GLN A 36 10.72 -3.50 -0.33
CA GLN A 36 11.72 -2.74 -1.08
C GLN A 36 11.49 -1.23 -1.00
N CYS A 37 10.23 -0.78 -1.16
CA CYS A 37 9.88 0.64 -1.02
C CYS A 37 10.25 1.18 0.36
N TYR A 38 9.89 0.49 1.44
CA TYR A 38 10.20 0.96 2.79
C TYR A 38 11.71 0.99 3.07
N CYS A 39 12.47 -0.02 2.63
CA CYS A 39 13.92 -0.04 2.78
C CYS A 39 14.57 1.13 1.99
N SER A 40 14.07 1.41 0.78
CA SER A 40 14.52 2.54 -0.04
C SER A 40 14.23 3.88 0.63
N VAL A 41 13.01 4.04 1.19
CA VAL A 41 12.61 5.23 1.96
C VAL A 41 13.51 5.43 3.17
N MET A 42 13.72 4.38 3.97
CA MET A 42 14.61 4.45 5.14
C MET A 42 16.03 4.87 4.76
N SER A 43 16.58 4.27 3.70
CA SER A 43 17.90 4.65 3.17
C SER A 43 17.94 6.11 2.75
N ALA A 44 16.91 6.60 2.07
CA ALA A 44 16.84 7.97 1.61
C ALA A 44 16.70 8.97 2.78
N VAL A 45 15.90 8.63 3.79
CA VAL A 45 15.71 9.43 5.01
C VAL A 45 16.99 9.49 5.85
N VAL A 46 17.78 8.41 5.89
CA VAL A 46 19.04 8.39 6.65
C VAL A 46 20.15 9.16 5.92
N THR A 47 20.24 9.03 4.59
CA THR A 47 21.35 9.60 3.81
C THR A 47 21.12 11.05 3.39
N PHE A 48 19.86 11.46 3.20
CA PHE A 48 19.48 12.77 2.65
C PHE A 48 20.11 13.11 1.27
N GLU A 49 20.64 12.10 0.56
CA GLU A 49 21.25 12.32 -0.75
C GLU A 49 20.19 12.58 -1.82
N SER A 50 20.31 13.68 -2.57
CA SER A 50 19.32 14.05 -3.60
C SER A 50 19.10 12.97 -4.65
N ALA A 51 20.17 12.28 -5.07
CA ALA A 51 20.06 11.16 -6.00
C ALA A 51 19.28 9.97 -5.41
N GLN A 52 19.44 9.70 -4.11
CA GLN A 52 18.70 8.66 -3.41
C GLN A 52 17.23 9.03 -3.27
N LEU A 53 16.92 10.27 -2.87
CA LEU A 53 15.55 10.79 -2.76
C LEU A 53 14.79 10.64 -4.10
N GLU A 54 15.42 11.03 -5.22
CA GLU A 54 14.82 10.91 -6.55
C GLU A 54 14.61 9.43 -6.96
N ARG A 55 15.59 8.56 -6.74
CA ARG A 55 15.45 7.11 -7.00
C ARG A 55 14.29 6.51 -6.19
N THR A 56 14.15 6.89 -4.93
CA THR A 56 13.06 6.42 -4.07
C THR A 56 11.71 6.92 -4.58
N LEU A 57 11.59 8.18 -5.03
CA LEU A 57 10.35 8.68 -5.65
C LEU A 57 9.95 7.89 -6.89
N GLN A 58 10.92 7.55 -7.74
CA GLN A 58 10.66 6.75 -8.94
C GLN A 58 10.19 5.33 -8.59
N LEU A 59 10.83 4.70 -7.61
CA LEU A 59 10.43 3.38 -7.11
C LEU A 59 9.01 3.39 -6.54
N LEU A 60 8.69 4.39 -5.70
CA LEU A 60 7.36 4.55 -5.10
C LEU A 60 6.29 4.76 -6.17
N LYS A 61 6.55 5.60 -7.17
CA LYS A 61 5.62 5.86 -8.28
C LYS A 61 5.40 4.62 -9.16
N ALA A 62 6.45 3.86 -9.45
CA ALA A 62 6.34 2.61 -10.20
C ALA A 62 5.53 1.57 -9.42
N THR A 63 5.76 1.46 -8.12
CA THR A 63 5.04 0.54 -7.23
C THR A 63 3.58 0.94 -7.07
N GLU A 64 3.29 2.23 -6.88
CA GLU A 64 1.92 2.76 -6.84
C GLU A 64 1.15 2.35 -8.10
N LYS A 65 1.73 2.56 -9.28
CA LYS A 65 1.12 2.20 -10.55
C LYS A 65 0.85 0.69 -10.65
N ALA A 66 1.81 -0.14 -10.23
CA ALA A 66 1.68 -1.59 -10.28
C ALA A 66 0.68 -2.16 -9.24
N MET A 67 0.40 -1.42 -8.15
CA MET A 67 -0.57 -1.81 -7.13
C MET A 67 -1.95 -1.20 -7.35
N THR A 68 -2.08 -0.19 -8.20
CA THR A 68 -3.37 0.46 -8.48
C THR A 68 -4.32 -0.56 -9.09
N PRO A 69 -5.41 -0.92 -8.39
CA PRO A 69 -6.38 -1.85 -8.93
C PRO A 69 -7.20 -1.17 -10.02
N ASP A 70 -7.65 -1.95 -11.00
CA ASP A 70 -8.51 -1.43 -12.06
C ASP A 70 -9.80 -0.81 -11.47
N THR A 71 -10.17 0.37 -11.98
CA THR A 71 -11.36 1.11 -11.54
C THR A 71 -12.64 0.26 -11.67
N SER A 72 -12.68 -0.65 -12.65
CA SER A 72 -13.76 -1.62 -12.83
C SER A 72 -13.86 -2.61 -11.67
N LEU A 73 -12.74 -3.18 -11.21
CA LEU A 73 -12.70 -4.13 -10.09
C LEU A 73 -13.12 -3.48 -8.77
N VAL A 74 -12.68 -2.25 -8.55
CA VAL A 74 -13.10 -1.43 -7.41
C VAL A 74 -14.60 -1.19 -7.40
N ASN A 75 -15.18 -0.84 -8.55
CA ASN A 75 -16.60 -0.60 -8.68
C ASN A 75 -17.41 -1.89 -8.54
N GLN A 76 -16.90 -3.01 -9.09
CA GLN A 76 -17.48 -4.33 -8.92
C GLN A 76 -17.52 -4.74 -7.45
N LEU A 77 -16.46 -4.50 -6.69
CA LEU A 77 -16.46 -4.74 -5.24
C LEU A 77 -17.45 -3.82 -4.52
N ARG A 78 -17.59 -2.56 -4.92
CA ARG A 78 -18.62 -1.66 -4.37
C ARG A 78 -20.05 -2.12 -4.66
N THR A 79 -20.30 -2.74 -5.82
CA THR A 79 -21.59 -3.32 -6.17
C THR A 79 -21.82 -4.68 -5.51
N LYS A 80 -20.79 -5.51 -5.38
CA LYS A 80 -20.84 -6.83 -4.76
C LYS A 80 -20.87 -6.77 -3.23
N LEU A 81 -20.34 -5.72 -2.61
CA LEU A 81 -20.58 -5.39 -1.19
C LEU A 81 -22.07 -5.17 -0.90
N LYS A 82 -22.89 -4.82 -1.90
CA LYS A 82 -24.35 -4.74 -1.74
C LYS A 82 -25.06 -6.11 -1.89
N ALA A 83 -24.33 -7.17 -2.28
CA ALA A 83 -24.84 -8.52 -2.51
C ALA A 83 -23.77 -9.57 -2.11
N PRO A 84 -23.63 -9.87 -0.81
CA PRO A 84 -22.47 -10.57 -0.23
C PRO A 84 -22.31 -12.05 -0.63
N GLU A 85 -23.30 -12.66 -1.29
CA GLU A 85 -23.28 -14.10 -1.67
C GLU A 85 -22.27 -14.46 -2.79
N GLN A 86 -21.59 -13.48 -3.39
CA GLN A 86 -20.77 -13.67 -4.61
C GLN A 86 -19.30 -13.21 -4.52
N LEU A 87 -18.77 -13.01 -3.32
CA LEU A 87 -17.39 -12.57 -3.12
C LEU A 87 -16.57 -13.60 -2.34
N GLU A 88 -15.53 -14.11 -2.98
CA GLU A 88 -14.46 -14.83 -2.29
C GLU A 88 -13.72 -13.86 -1.36
N GLU A 89 -13.67 -14.17 -0.06
CA GLU A 89 -13.00 -13.35 0.96
C GLU A 89 -11.56 -12.98 0.55
N SER A 90 -10.86 -13.91 -0.09
CA SER A 90 -9.49 -13.72 -0.61
C SER A 90 -9.38 -12.59 -1.64
N GLU A 91 -10.38 -12.42 -2.50
CA GLU A 91 -10.39 -11.37 -3.53
C GLU A 91 -10.59 -9.99 -2.90
N VAL A 92 -11.50 -9.89 -1.91
CA VAL A 92 -11.77 -8.66 -1.15
C VAL A 92 -10.51 -8.22 -0.40
N VAL A 93 -9.89 -9.15 0.34
CA VAL A 93 -8.64 -8.88 1.08
C VAL A 93 -7.55 -8.44 0.11
N GLY A 94 -7.38 -9.14 -1.01
CA GLY A 94 -6.39 -8.79 -2.04
C GLY A 94 -6.59 -7.40 -2.64
N LEU A 95 -7.83 -6.94 -2.83
CA LEU A 95 -8.11 -5.56 -3.27
C LEU A 95 -7.74 -4.55 -2.17
N LEU A 96 -8.17 -4.79 -0.93
CA LEU A 96 -7.91 -3.90 0.19
C LEU A 96 -6.39 -3.74 0.40
N GLU A 97 -5.63 -4.84 0.40
CA GLU A 97 -4.17 -4.83 0.48
C GLU A 97 -3.53 -3.94 -0.60
N ARG A 98 -4.00 -4.07 -1.86
CA ARG A 98 -3.51 -3.24 -2.97
C ARG A 98 -3.81 -1.76 -2.78
N GLN A 99 -5.01 -1.43 -2.31
CA GLN A 99 -5.38 -0.03 -2.05
C GLN A 99 -4.56 0.57 -0.89
N ILE A 100 -4.31 -0.20 0.17
CA ILE A 100 -3.43 0.21 1.27
C ILE A 100 -2.02 0.46 0.73
N ALA A 101 -1.46 -0.46 -0.05
CA ALA A 101 -0.14 -0.30 -0.66
C ALA A 101 -0.02 0.97 -1.52
N VAL A 102 -1.07 1.32 -2.27
CA VAL A 102 -1.14 2.58 -3.04
C VAL A 102 -1.12 3.80 -2.11
N ALA A 103 -1.90 3.80 -1.04
CA ALA A 103 -1.93 4.89 -0.07
C ALA A 103 -0.57 5.06 0.62
N ASP A 104 0.06 3.96 1.03
CA ASP A 104 1.39 3.94 1.64
C ASP A 104 2.45 4.52 0.70
N CYS A 105 2.42 4.16 -0.60
CA CYS A 105 3.31 4.74 -1.59
C CYS A 105 3.14 6.26 -1.69
N GLN A 106 1.90 6.76 -1.63
CA GLN A 106 1.60 8.19 -1.69
C GLN A 106 2.08 8.92 -0.42
N VAL A 107 1.93 8.33 0.77
CA VAL A 107 2.46 8.87 2.02
C VAL A 107 3.99 8.92 1.97
N CYS A 108 4.63 7.82 1.62
CA CYS A 108 6.09 7.75 1.53
C CYS A 108 6.63 8.76 0.51
N ALA A 109 5.99 8.90 -0.65
CA ALA A 109 6.38 9.88 -1.64
C ALA A 109 6.20 11.31 -1.10
N ALA A 110 5.14 11.58 -0.34
CA ALA A 110 4.95 12.87 0.30
C ALA A 110 6.08 13.19 1.29
N VAL A 111 6.45 12.23 2.14
CA VAL A 111 7.60 12.35 3.07
C VAL A 111 8.87 12.69 2.31
N ILE A 112 9.22 11.92 1.26
CA ILE A 112 10.42 12.17 0.47
C ILE A 112 10.38 13.56 -0.20
N ASN A 113 9.23 14.01 -0.70
CA ASN A 113 9.09 15.37 -1.22
C ASN A 113 9.35 16.43 -0.14
N PHE A 114 8.85 16.27 1.09
CA PHE A 114 9.14 17.23 2.17
C PHE A 114 10.64 17.32 2.50
N LEU A 115 11.38 16.21 2.33
CA LEU A 115 12.84 16.19 2.56
C LEU A 115 13.64 16.96 1.50
N GLN A 116 13.07 17.28 0.33
CA GLN A 116 13.74 18.11 -0.69
C GLN A 116 13.84 19.59 -0.28
N GLN A 117 13.07 20.03 0.72
CA GLN A 117 13.13 21.35 1.36
C GLN A 117 12.93 22.58 0.45
N ASP A 118 12.52 22.40 -0.82
CA ASP A 118 12.05 23.49 -1.67
C ASP A 118 10.51 23.64 -1.63
N VAL A 119 10.03 24.87 -1.90
CA VAL A 119 8.61 25.22 -1.85
C VAL A 119 7.77 24.35 -2.78
N GLY A 120 8.27 24.03 -3.97
CA GLY A 120 7.58 23.19 -4.94
C GLY A 120 7.38 21.77 -4.44
N SER A 121 8.41 21.21 -3.78
CA SER A 121 8.33 19.90 -3.15
C SER A 121 7.42 19.87 -1.93
N CYS A 122 7.40 20.92 -1.11
CA CYS A 122 6.44 21.04 -0.01
C CYS A 122 4.98 21.03 -0.51
N VAL A 123 4.69 21.71 -1.61
CA VAL A 123 3.36 21.68 -2.24
C VAL A 123 3.04 20.28 -2.78
N ARG A 124 3.99 19.65 -3.49
CA ARG A 124 3.83 18.27 -3.99
C ARG A 124 3.58 17.28 -2.84
N GLY A 125 4.35 17.38 -1.76
CA GLY A 125 4.20 16.56 -0.56
C GLY A 125 2.82 16.73 0.08
N SER A 126 2.38 17.98 0.27
CA SER A 126 1.05 18.28 0.81
C SER A 126 -0.08 17.71 -0.06
N TRP A 127 0.04 17.85 -1.39
CA TRP A 127 -0.94 17.31 -2.33
C TRP A 127 -0.96 15.77 -2.31
N GLY A 128 0.22 15.15 -2.27
CA GLY A 128 0.39 13.70 -2.13
C GLY A 128 -0.27 13.17 -0.84
N LEU A 129 -0.05 13.84 0.29
CA LEU A 129 -0.64 13.47 1.57
C LEU A 129 -2.18 13.56 1.53
N ARG A 130 -2.73 14.62 0.92
CA ARG A 130 -4.18 14.73 0.71
C ARG A 130 -4.73 13.58 -0.14
N ARG A 131 -4.00 13.15 -1.16
CA ARG A 131 -4.40 12.02 -2.02
C ARG A 131 -4.38 10.70 -1.24
N ALA A 132 -3.34 10.46 -0.43
CA ALA A 132 -3.23 9.30 0.44
C ALA A 132 -4.39 9.24 1.44
N TRP A 133 -4.68 10.35 2.11
CA TRP A 133 -5.82 10.47 3.04
C TRP A 133 -7.14 10.03 2.40
N LYS A 134 -7.44 10.49 1.18
CA LYS A 134 -8.66 10.11 0.46
C LYS A 134 -8.73 8.61 0.16
N THR A 135 -7.60 8.00 -0.16
CA THR A 135 -7.53 6.55 -0.36
C THR A 135 -7.80 5.81 0.95
N TYR A 136 -7.17 6.21 2.06
CA TYR A 136 -7.44 5.60 3.37
C TYR A 136 -8.87 5.78 3.83
N ASP A 137 -9.44 6.98 3.70
CA ASP A 137 -10.84 7.26 4.03
C ASP A 137 -11.80 6.34 3.26
N ARG A 138 -11.51 6.12 1.97
CA ARG A 138 -12.27 5.18 1.16
C ARG A 138 -12.14 3.73 1.66
N ILE A 139 -10.92 3.27 1.94
CA ILE A 139 -10.66 1.92 2.46
C ILE A 139 -11.40 1.74 3.79
N TYR A 140 -11.34 2.73 4.68
CA TYR A 140 -12.05 2.74 5.95
C TYR A 140 -13.57 2.60 5.75
N GLY A 141 -14.14 3.32 4.78
CA GLY A 141 -15.55 3.17 4.42
C GLY A 141 -15.91 1.77 3.92
N GLN A 142 -15.04 1.14 3.11
CA GLN A 142 -15.24 -0.23 2.63
C GLN A 142 -15.21 -1.25 3.77
N ILE A 143 -14.19 -1.18 4.63
CA ILE A 143 -14.06 -2.04 5.81
C ILE A 143 -15.26 -1.86 6.75
N SER A 144 -15.67 -0.62 6.99
CA SER A 144 -16.81 -0.31 7.85
C SER A 144 -18.13 -0.91 7.31
N SER A 145 -18.32 -0.92 5.98
CA SER A 145 -19.49 -1.57 5.34
C SER A 145 -19.47 -3.08 5.60
N LEU A 146 -18.35 -3.74 5.31
CA LEU A 146 -18.16 -5.18 5.52
C LEU A 146 -18.46 -5.60 6.96
N TYR A 147 -17.97 -4.84 7.95
CA TYR A 147 -18.24 -5.11 9.35
C TYR A 147 -19.72 -4.95 9.73
N ARG A 148 -20.45 -4.02 9.12
CA ARG A 148 -21.87 -3.81 9.39
C ARG A 148 -22.71 -4.93 8.78
N GLU A 149 -22.41 -5.32 7.54
CA GLU A 149 -23.07 -6.42 6.82
C GLU A 149 -22.86 -7.76 7.55
N GLY A 150 -21.60 -8.12 7.84
CA GLY A 150 -21.30 -9.37 8.55
C GLY A 150 -21.85 -9.43 9.98
N ARG A 151 -22.11 -8.29 10.62
CA ARG A 151 -22.80 -8.24 11.92
C ARG A 151 -24.31 -8.47 11.76
N GLN A 152 -24.91 -7.94 10.70
CA GLN A 152 -26.34 -8.06 10.45
C GLN A 152 -26.70 -9.51 10.08
N ASP A 153 -25.91 -10.17 9.24
CA ASP A 153 -26.08 -11.60 8.90
C ASP A 153 -26.03 -12.51 10.14
N ARG A 154 -25.11 -12.23 11.07
CA ARG A 154 -25.01 -13.00 12.34
C ARG A 154 -26.23 -12.80 13.24
N LEU A 155 -26.80 -11.59 13.26
CA LEU A 155 -28.01 -11.28 14.04
C LEU A 155 -29.26 -11.92 13.43
N GLU A 156 -29.36 -11.98 12.10
CA GLU A 156 -30.48 -12.61 11.39
C GLU A 156 -30.42 -14.14 11.47
N ASN A 157 -29.23 -14.74 11.34
CA ASN A 157 -29.04 -16.18 11.51
C ASN A 157 -29.17 -16.63 12.98
N GLY A 158 -28.77 -15.79 13.95
CA GLY A 158 -28.96 -16.06 15.37
C GLY A 158 -30.42 -15.98 15.85
N LYS A 159 -31.33 -15.37 15.09
CA LYS A 159 -32.78 -15.34 15.37
C LYS A 159 -33.54 -16.55 14.79
N LYS A 160 -32.87 -17.40 13.99
CA LYS A 160 -33.46 -18.59 13.37
C LYS A 160 -33.18 -19.90 14.14
N LEU A 161 -32.50 -19.83 15.29
CA LEU A 161 -32.39 -20.90 16.28
C LEU A 161 -33.27 -20.58 17.50
#